data_AF-A0A2Y9RUM0-F1
#
_entry.id   AF-A0A2Y9RUM0-F1
#
_cell.length_a   1.000
_cell.length_b   1.000
_cell.length_c   1.000
_cell.angle_alpha   90.00
_cell.angle_beta   90.00
_cell.angle_gamma   90.00
#
_symmetry.space_group_name_H-M   'P 1'
#
loop_
_entity.id
_entity.type
_entity.pdbx_description
1 polymer ?
#
loop_
_entity_poly.entity_id
_entity_poly.type
_entity_poly.pdbx_seq_one_letter_code
_entity_poly.pdbx_strand_id
1 'polypeptide(L)'
;MLILNKTVRVFSIPSKRKIYEFLGSFTFHPGKLFLHKLVLGIETSCDDTAAAVVDETGNVLGEAIHSQTEVHLKTGGIIPPVAQQLHRENIQRIVQEALSASRVSPSELSAIATTTKPGLALSLGVGLSFSLQLVDQLKKPFIPIHHMEAHALTIRLTNNVEFPFLVLLISGGHCLLALVRGVSDFLLLGKSLDIAPGDMLDKVARRLSLRKHPECSTMSGGKAIEHLAKQGNKLLFDLKPPMHRAKNCDFSFSGLQNVVDKIIKQKEKEEGIEVGQILSSAADIAAAVQHTTACHIAKRTHRAILFCQQRGLLAQTNAVLVWQLNGSAIQPVWPKKEPEAASSH
;
A
#
# COMPACT_ATOMS: atom_id res chain seq x y z
N MET A 1 -22.43 57.88 34.63
CA MET A 1 -23.73 57.44 34.09
C MET A 1 -23.62 55.94 33.86
N LEU A 2 -23.84 55.15 34.91
CA LEU A 2 -25.03 54.31 35.15
C LEU A 2 -25.05 53.08 34.21
N ILE A 3 -25.21 51.81 34.57
CA ILE A 3 -25.33 51.02 35.82
C ILE A 3 -25.01 49.57 35.39
N LEU A 4 -24.34 48.78 36.23
CA LEU A 4 -24.20 47.33 36.10
C LEU A 4 -25.56 46.61 36.29
N ASN A 5 -25.82 45.54 35.53
CA ASN A 5 -26.66 44.45 36.01
C ASN A 5 -26.12 43.08 35.56
N LYS A 6 -25.64 42.31 36.54
CA LYS A 6 -25.40 40.87 36.46
C LYS A 6 -26.75 40.16 36.63
N THR A 7 -27.10 39.27 35.70
CA THR A 7 -28.16 38.27 35.94
C THR A 7 -27.67 36.90 35.50
N VAL A 8 -27.30 36.10 36.49
CA VAL A 8 -27.08 34.66 36.35
C VAL A 8 -28.45 34.01 36.14
N ARG A 9 -28.67 33.36 35.01
CA ARG A 9 -29.81 32.44 34.80
C ARG A 9 -29.27 31.01 34.79
N VAL A 10 -29.66 30.25 35.81
CA VAL A 10 -29.52 28.80 35.89
C VAL A 10 -30.46 28.18 34.87
N PHE A 11 -29.91 27.51 33.85
CA PHE A 11 -30.69 26.66 32.95
C PHE A 11 -30.69 25.23 33.50
N SER A 12 -31.87 24.74 33.86
CA SER A 12 -32.14 23.39 34.32
C SER A 12 -31.89 22.35 33.22
N ILE A 13 -31.17 21.29 33.58
CA ILE A 13 -30.89 20.11 32.74
C ILE A 13 -32.21 19.42 32.37
N PRO A 14 -32.48 19.10 31.09
CA PRO A 14 -33.71 18.40 30.71
C PRO A 14 -33.70 16.96 31.22
N SER A 15 -34.85 16.47 31.70
CA SER A 15 -34.98 15.11 32.23
C SER A 15 -34.82 14.06 31.12
N LYS A 16 -34.19 12.93 31.48
CA LYS A 16 -33.87 11.80 30.59
C LYS A 16 -35.06 11.29 29.76
N ARG A 17 -36.33 11.55 30.15
CA ARG A 17 -37.52 11.04 29.46
C ARG A 17 -37.74 11.60 28.05
N LYS A 18 -37.37 12.86 27.76
CA LYS A 18 -37.60 13.48 26.43
C LYS A 18 -36.63 13.02 25.34
N ILE A 19 -35.49 12.43 25.71
CA ILE A 19 -34.53 11.85 24.74
C ILE A 19 -35.02 10.47 24.27
N TYR A 20 -35.73 9.73 25.13
CA TYR A 20 -36.25 8.40 24.79
C TYR A 20 -37.51 8.42 23.92
N GLU A 21 -38.30 9.50 23.91
CA GLU A 21 -39.47 9.61 23.01
C GLU A 21 -39.07 9.97 21.56
N PHE A 22 -37.92 10.60 21.33
CA PHE A 22 -37.41 10.90 19.98
C PHE A 22 -36.78 9.68 19.28
N LEU A 23 -36.43 8.65 20.06
CA LEU A 23 -35.91 7.37 19.55
C LEU A 23 -37.03 6.37 19.20
N GLY A 24 -38.30 6.75 19.38
CA GLY A 24 -39.47 5.88 19.19
C GLY A 24 -40.14 5.92 17.82
N SER A 25 -39.66 6.73 16.85
CA SER A 25 -40.31 6.87 15.53
C SER A 25 -39.51 6.30 14.35
N PHE A 26 -38.50 5.46 14.61
CA PHE A 26 -37.90 4.63 13.56
C PHE A 26 -38.62 3.29 13.54
N THR A 27 -39.62 3.16 12.67
CA THR A 27 -40.19 1.87 12.29
C THR A 27 -39.13 1.05 11.57
N PHE A 28 -38.36 0.28 12.34
CA PHE A 28 -37.48 -0.76 11.82
C PHE A 28 -38.34 -1.79 11.10
N HIS A 29 -38.39 -1.70 9.78
CA HIS A 29 -38.91 -2.79 8.97
C HIS A 29 -37.83 -3.88 9.01
N PRO A 30 -38.11 -5.09 9.51
CA PRO A 30 -37.18 -6.19 9.39
C PRO A 30 -37.14 -6.57 7.90
N GLY A 31 -36.30 -5.87 7.14
CA GLY A 31 -35.86 -6.33 5.84
C GLY A 31 -35.19 -7.69 6.02
N LYS A 32 -35.32 -8.56 5.01
CA LYS A 32 -34.71 -9.90 4.93
C LYS A 32 -33.45 -9.99 5.78
N LEU A 33 -33.44 -10.94 6.71
CA LEU A 33 -32.25 -11.30 7.49
C LEU A 33 -31.20 -11.83 6.50
N PHE A 34 -30.37 -10.94 5.96
CA PHE A 34 -29.24 -11.36 5.15
C PHE A 34 -28.25 -12.05 6.10
N LEU A 35 -28.01 -13.33 5.85
CA LEU A 35 -27.15 -14.17 6.69
C LEU A 35 -25.70 -13.65 6.77
N HIS A 36 -25.31 -12.76 5.85
CA HIS A 36 -23.93 -12.27 5.68
C HIS A 36 -23.89 -10.74 5.55
N LYS A 37 -22.87 -10.12 6.15
CA LYS A 37 -22.58 -8.68 6.03
C LYS A 37 -21.72 -8.45 4.80
N LEU A 38 -22.30 -7.77 3.81
CA LEU A 38 -21.65 -7.50 2.53
C LEU A 38 -21.12 -6.06 2.48
N VAL A 39 -19.85 -5.87 2.14
CA VAL A 39 -19.23 -4.55 2.03
C VAL A 39 -18.76 -4.31 0.59
N LEU A 40 -19.15 -3.18 0.01
CA LEU A 40 -18.59 -2.69 -1.24
C LEU A 40 -17.34 -1.85 -0.93
N GLY A 41 -16.16 -2.34 -1.31
CA GLY A 41 -14.90 -1.60 -1.28
C GLY A 41 -14.65 -0.83 -2.58
N ILE A 42 -14.15 0.40 -2.49
CA ILE A 42 -13.77 1.26 -3.64
C ILE A 42 -12.37 1.84 -3.41
N GLU A 43 -11.49 1.69 -4.41
CA GLU A 43 -10.08 2.09 -4.37
C GLU A 43 -9.73 2.97 -5.58
N THR A 44 -9.25 4.19 -5.30
CA THR A 44 -8.85 5.20 -6.31
C THR A 44 -7.67 6.05 -5.81
N SER A 45 -6.76 5.50 -5.02
CA SER A 45 -5.68 6.26 -4.37
C SER A 45 -4.60 6.75 -5.33
N CYS A 46 -4.40 6.07 -6.46
CA CYS A 46 -3.32 6.39 -7.39
C CYS A 46 -3.76 6.34 -8.85
N ASP A 47 -3.51 5.22 -9.54
CA ASP A 47 -3.71 5.02 -10.97
C ASP A 47 -4.56 3.78 -11.31
N ASP A 48 -5.01 3.02 -10.32
CA ASP A 48 -5.97 1.94 -10.51
C ASP A 48 -7.33 2.34 -9.96
N THR A 49 -8.39 2.12 -10.74
CA THR A 49 -9.78 2.21 -10.28
C THR A 49 -10.26 0.80 -9.99
N ALA A 50 -10.52 0.48 -8.73
CA ALA A 50 -10.96 -0.86 -8.35
C ALA A 50 -12.20 -0.83 -7.44
N ALA A 51 -13.01 -1.87 -7.55
CA ALA A 51 -14.11 -2.12 -6.65
C ALA A 51 -14.26 -3.62 -6.37
N ALA A 52 -14.69 -3.98 -5.17
CA ALA A 52 -14.95 -5.37 -4.78
C ALA A 52 -16.09 -5.47 -3.77
N VAL A 53 -16.87 -6.55 -3.84
CA VAL A 53 -17.86 -6.92 -2.83
C VAL A 53 -17.29 -8.07 -2.00
N VAL A 54 -17.19 -7.87 -0.69
CA VAL A 54 -16.58 -8.82 0.25
C VAL A 54 -17.56 -9.15 1.37
N ASP A 55 -17.61 -10.42 1.78
CA ASP A 55 -18.40 -10.87 2.94
C ASP A 55 -17.58 -10.84 4.25
N GLU A 56 -18.24 -11.08 5.40
CA GLU A 56 -17.59 -11.05 6.71
C GLU A 56 -16.62 -12.20 6.96
N THR A 57 -16.63 -13.23 6.11
CA THR A 57 -15.68 -14.35 6.19
C THR A 57 -14.42 -14.09 5.36
N GLY A 58 -14.41 -13.02 4.58
CA GLY A 58 -13.29 -12.60 3.73
C GLY A 58 -13.39 -13.07 2.29
N ASN A 59 -14.52 -13.65 1.86
CA ASN A 59 -14.68 -14.04 0.46
C ASN A 59 -14.93 -12.82 -0.42
N VAL A 60 -14.19 -12.74 -1.53
CA VAL A 60 -14.45 -11.78 -2.60
C VAL A 60 -15.53 -12.38 -3.51
N LEU A 61 -16.74 -11.81 -3.45
CA LEU A 61 -17.89 -12.28 -4.24
C LEU A 61 -17.84 -11.78 -5.68
N GLY A 62 -17.29 -10.58 -5.89
CA GLY A 62 -17.08 -10.00 -7.20
C GLY A 62 -16.16 -8.80 -7.11
N GLU A 63 -15.28 -8.64 -8.10
CA GLU A 63 -14.33 -7.53 -8.19
C GLU A 63 -14.17 -7.08 -9.64
N ALA A 64 -13.73 -5.83 -9.80
CA ALA A 64 -13.37 -5.27 -11.09
C ALA A 64 -12.24 -4.25 -10.90
N ILE A 65 -11.34 -4.19 -11.87
CA ILE A 65 -10.20 -3.26 -11.88
C ILE A 65 -10.01 -2.66 -13.27
N HIS A 66 -9.76 -1.35 -13.32
CA HIS A 66 -9.24 -0.66 -14.48
C HIS A 66 -7.91 -0.02 -14.13
N SER A 67 -6.83 -0.55 -14.71
CA SER A 67 -5.48 0.00 -14.53
C SER A 67 -5.14 1.04 -15.59
N GLN A 68 -4.61 2.17 -15.15
CA GLN A 68 -4.13 3.25 -16.03
C GLN A 68 -2.65 3.06 -16.43
N THR A 69 -2.05 1.91 -16.11
CA THR A 69 -0.63 1.61 -16.35
C THR A 69 -0.20 1.96 -17.78
N GLU A 70 -0.94 1.56 -18.80
CA GLU A 70 -0.56 1.82 -20.20
C GLU A 70 -0.51 3.31 -20.54
N VAL A 71 -1.44 4.10 -19.97
CA VAL A 71 -1.49 5.56 -20.18
C VAL A 71 -0.28 6.22 -19.54
N HIS A 72 -0.01 5.91 -18.27
CA HIS A 72 1.11 6.52 -17.54
C HIS A 72 2.48 6.01 -17.99
N LEU A 73 2.53 4.80 -18.56
CA LEU A 73 3.69 4.35 -19.31
C LEU A 73 3.93 5.29 -20.50
N LYS A 74 2.95 5.67 -21.31
CA LYS A 74 3.21 6.59 -22.45
C LYS A 74 3.70 7.98 -22.02
N THR A 75 3.26 8.47 -20.86
CA THR A 75 3.64 9.80 -20.34
C THR A 75 4.91 9.83 -19.50
N GLY A 76 5.50 8.67 -19.21
CA GLY A 76 6.75 8.56 -18.43
C GLY A 76 6.59 8.59 -16.91
N GLY A 77 5.35 8.53 -16.43
CA GLY A 77 4.97 8.57 -15.02
C GLY A 77 3.52 9.03 -14.82
N ILE A 78 3.05 8.93 -13.57
CA ILE A 78 1.68 9.28 -13.22
C ILE A 78 1.49 10.80 -13.25
N ILE A 79 0.57 11.27 -14.08
CA ILE A 79 0.16 12.68 -14.16
C ILE A 79 -1.15 12.85 -13.38
N PRO A 80 -1.17 13.54 -12.22
CA PRO A 80 -2.34 13.52 -11.33
C PRO A 80 -3.66 14.01 -11.96
N PRO A 81 -3.70 15.08 -12.78
CA PRO A 81 -4.93 15.46 -13.48
C PRO A 81 -5.44 14.40 -14.48
N VAL A 82 -4.54 13.69 -15.16
CA VAL A 82 -4.89 12.61 -16.09
C VAL A 82 -5.44 11.43 -15.29
N ALA A 83 -4.79 11.06 -14.18
CA ALA A 83 -5.26 9.98 -13.32
C ALA A 83 -6.66 10.25 -12.76
N GLN A 84 -6.91 11.49 -12.29
CA GLN A 84 -8.22 11.92 -11.86
C GLN A 84 -9.29 11.76 -12.96
N GLN A 85 -8.99 12.20 -14.18
CA GLN A 85 -9.93 12.12 -15.29
C GLN A 85 -10.29 10.67 -15.60
N LEU A 86 -9.29 9.78 -15.66
CA LEU A 86 -9.50 8.35 -15.91
C LEU A 86 -10.30 7.67 -14.79
N HIS A 87 -10.11 8.05 -13.52
CA HIS A 87 -10.98 7.56 -12.46
C HIS A 87 -12.44 7.98 -12.66
N ARG A 88 -12.70 9.24 -13.03
CA ARG A 88 -14.08 9.73 -13.25
C ARG A 88 -14.78 9.00 -14.38
N GLU A 89 -14.05 8.72 -15.47
CA GLU A 89 -14.57 8.00 -16.63
C GLU A 89 -14.90 6.53 -16.32
N ASN A 90 -14.19 5.90 -15.38
CA ASN A 90 -14.27 4.46 -15.16
C ASN A 90 -14.99 4.03 -13.89
N ILE A 91 -15.08 4.88 -12.85
CA ILE A 91 -15.56 4.47 -11.51
C ILE A 91 -16.96 3.87 -11.52
N GLN A 92 -17.90 4.48 -12.26
CA GLN A 92 -19.26 3.97 -12.35
C GLN A 92 -19.30 2.58 -12.99
N ARG A 93 -18.62 2.40 -14.12
CA ARG A 93 -18.52 1.12 -14.83
C ARG A 93 -17.91 0.05 -13.93
N ILE A 94 -16.79 0.36 -13.27
CA ILE A 94 -16.08 -0.59 -12.40
C ILE A 94 -16.91 -1.04 -11.21
N VAL A 95 -17.63 -0.12 -10.55
CA VAL A 95 -18.52 -0.48 -9.45
C VAL A 95 -19.69 -1.34 -9.93
N GLN A 96 -20.27 -1.04 -11.10
CA GLN A 96 -21.33 -1.85 -11.70
C GLN A 96 -20.85 -3.26 -12.08
N GLU A 97 -19.63 -3.38 -12.62
CA GLU A 97 -19.02 -4.66 -12.95
C GLU A 97 -18.78 -5.51 -11.70
N ALA A 98 -18.24 -4.93 -10.62
CA ALA A 98 -18.02 -5.64 -9.36
C ALA A 98 -19.34 -6.13 -8.73
N LEU A 99 -20.38 -5.28 -8.71
CA LEU A 99 -21.71 -5.66 -8.22
C LEU A 99 -22.33 -6.77 -9.09
N SER A 100 -22.24 -6.65 -10.40
CA SER A 100 -22.77 -7.65 -11.34
C SER A 100 -22.06 -9.00 -11.18
N ALA A 101 -20.73 -8.98 -11.05
CA ALA A 101 -19.92 -10.18 -10.79
C ALA A 101 -20.30 -10.86 -9.48
N SER A 102 -20.57 -10.06 -8.44
CA SER A 102 -20.98 -10.56 -7.12
C SER A 102 -22.40 -11.14 -7.09
N ARG A 103 -23.25 -10.80 -8.07
CA ARG A 103 -24.69 -11.11 -8.10
C ARG A 103 -25.44 -10.58 -6.87
N VAL A 104 -24.89 -9.58 -6.20
CA VAL A 104 -25.47 -8.91 -5.04
C VAL A 104 -26.23 -7.67 -5.52
N SER A 105 -27.47 -7.53 -5.07
CA SER A 105 -28.23 -6.30 -5.28
C SER A 105 -27.71 -5.20 -4.36
N PRO A 106 -27.61 -3.93 -4.83
CA PRO A 106 -27.14 -2.81 -4.00
C PRO A 106 -27.88 -2.63 -2.67
N SER A 107 -29.14 -3.06 -2.58
CA SER A 107 -29.93 -2.99 -1.34
C SER A 107 -29.47 -3.98 -0.26
N GLU A 108 -28.75 -5.04 -0.64
CA GLU A 108 -28.23 -6.10 0.24
C GLU A 108 -26.89 -5.71 0.88
N LEU A 109 -26.22 -4.67 0.35
CA LEU A 109 -25.00 -4.13 0.94
C LEU A 109 -25.25 -3.65 2.37
N SER A 110 -24.32 -3.97 3.26
CA SER A 110 -24.30 -3.55 4.65
C SER A 110 -23.53 -2.25 4.85
N ALA A 111 -22.52 -1.97 4.03
CA ALA A 111 -21.74 -0.73 4.07
C ALA A 111 -21.02 -0.46 2.74
N ILE A 112 -20.57 0.78 2.57
CA ILE A 112 -19.67 1.20 1.50
C ILE A 112 -18.36 1.66 2.14
N ALA A 113 -17.25 1.07 1.73
CA ALA A 113 -15.92 1.34 2.22
C ALA A 113 -15.04 1.93 1.12
N THR A 114 -14.34 3.02 1.39
CA THR A 114 -13.57 3.72 0.35
C THR A 114 -12.25 4.20 0.88
N THR A 115 -11.19 4.01 0.10
CA THR A 115 -9.87 4.54 0.42
C THR A 115 -9.89 6.06 0.44
N THR A 116 -9.46 6.63 1.56
CA THR A 116 -9.46 8.10 1.79
C THR A 116 -8.07 8.67 2.02
N LYS A 117 -7.08 7.81 2.29
CA LYS A 117 -5.67 8.18 2.52
C LYS A 117 -4.76 6.95 2.63
N PRO A 118 -3.44 7.12 2.49
CA PRO A 118 -2.79 8.14 1.68
C PRO A 118 -3.09 7.92 0.19
N GLY A 119 -2.72 8.88 -0.65
CA GLY A 119 -2.93 8.80 -2.10
C GLY A 119 -2.88 10.18 -2.75
N LEU A 120 -3.04 10.21 -4.06
CA LEU A 120 -3.17 11.44 -4.84
C LEU A 120 -4.51 12.10 -4.47
N ALA A 121 -4.47 13.32 -3.92
CA ALA A 121 -5.67 14.02 -3.45
C ALA A 121 -6.75 14.14 -4.54
N LEU A 122 -6.35 14.39 -5.79
CA LEU A 122 -7.27 14.48 -6.93
C LEU A 122 -7.96 13.15 -7.25
N SER A 123 -7.24 12.03 -7.12
CA SER A 123 -7.76 10.67 -7.35
C SER A 123 -8.65 10.21 -6.19
N LEU A 124 -8.21 10.40 -4.94
CA LEU A 124 -8.99 10.09 -3.73
C LEU A 124 -10.34 10.82 -3.71
N GLY A 125 -10.36 12.08 -4.15
CA GLY A 125 -11.59 12.87 -4.24
C GLY A 125 -12.66 12.27 -5.15
N VAL A 126 -12.26 11.55 -6.20
CA VAL A 126 -13.20 10.87 -7.12
C VAL A 126 -13.89 9.71 -6.42
N GLY A 127 -13.11 8.80 -5.83
CA GLY A 127 -13.64 7.66 -5.07
C GLY A 127 -14.55 8.10 -3.93
N LEU A 128 -14.11 9.09 -3.13
CA LEU A 128 -14.90 9.63 -2.02
C LEU A 128 -16.21 10.24 -2.50
N SER A 129 -16.18 11.10 -3.52
CA SER A 129 -17.38 11.78 -4.02
C SER A 129 -18.41 10.78 -4.55
N PHE A 130 -17.98 9.79 -5.33
CA PHE A 130 -18.85 8.74 -5.85
C PHE A 130 -19.46 7.89 -4.72
N SER A 131 -18.65 7.53 -3.73
CA SER A 131 -19.10 6.71 -2.60
C SER A 131 -20.13 7.43 -1.74
N LEU A 132 -19.97 8.73 -1.51
CA LEU A 132 -20.94 9.53 -0.76
C LEU A 132 -22.28 9.67 -1.49
N GLN A 133 -22.27 9.74 -2.83
CA GLN A 133 -23.50 9.70 -3.62
C GLN A 133 -24.22 8.35 -3.47
N LEU A 134 -23.49 7.24 -3.52
CA LEU A 134 -24.06 5.91 -3.28
C LEU A 134 -24.61 5.76 -1.86
N VAL A 135 -23.89 6.27 -0.85
CA VAL A 135 -24.34 6.30 0.55
C VAL A 135 -25.65 7.07 0.67
N ASP A 136 -25.78 8.22 0.02
CA ASP A 136 -27.02 9.01 0.04
C ASP A 136 -28.17 8.30 -0.67
N GLN A 137 -27.91 7.60 -1.78
CA GLN A 137 -28.92 6.86 -2.53
C GLN A 137 -29.39 5.59 -1.80
N LEU A 138 -28.45 4.79 -1.28
CA LEU A 138 -28.71 3.48 -0.69
C LEU A 138 -28.97 3.55 0.83
N LYS A 139 -28.73 4.71 1.45
CA LYS A 139 -28.82 4.95 2.90
C LYS A 139 -28.00 3.93 3.70
N LYS A 140 -26.78 3.65 3.26
CA LYS A 140 -25.86 2.70 3.89
C LYS A 140 -24.75 3.41 4.68
N PRO A 141 -24.23 2.81 5.76
CA PRO A 141 -23.04 3.30 6.45
C PRO A 141 -21.84 3.47 5.50
N PHE A 142 -21.04 4.51 5.76
CA PHE A 142 -19.78 4.78 5.09
C PHE A 142 -18.59 4.43 5.98
N ILE A 143 -17.58 3.75 5.44
CA ILE A 143 -16.36 3.36 6.15
C ILE A 143 -15.15 3.99 5.44
N PRO A 144 -14.49 5.00 6.03
CA PRO A 144 -13.26 5.54 5.48
C PRO A 144 -12.11 4.55 5.70
N ILE A 145 -11.40 4.21 4.63
CA ILE A 145 -10.29 3.24 4.66
C ILE A 145 -8.94 3.93 4.51
N HIS A 146 -7.97 3.48 5.31
CA HIS A 146 -6.57 3.82 5.13
C HIS A 146 -5.90 2.78 4.23
N HIS A 147 -5.41 3.19 3.07
CA HIS A 147 -4.81 2.35 2.03
C HIS A 147 -3.74 1.39 2.58
N MET A 148 -2.78 1.90 3.37
CA MET A 148 -1.73 1.05 3.93
C MET A 148 -2.22 0.06 5.00
N GLU A 149 -3.30 0.39 5.72
CA GLU A 149 -3.88 -0.53 6.71
C GLU A 149 -4.63 -1.65 5.97
N ALA A 150 -5.35 -1.31 4.89
CA ALA A 150 -5.99 -2.29 4.01
C ALA A 150 -4.97 -3.25 3.39
N HIS A 151 -3.85 -2.73 2.86
CA HIS A 151 -2.75 -3.57 2.38
C HIS A 151 -2.25 -4.52 3.48
N ALA A 152 -1.93 -4.00 4.67
CA ALA A 152 -1.44 -4.82 5.78
C ALA A 152 -2.39 -5.96 6.19
N LEU A 153 -3.69 -5.77 6.04
CA LEU A 153 -4.72 -6.75 6.40
C LEU A 153 -5.11 -7.71 5.26
N THR A 154 -4.70 -7.44 4.02
CA THR A 154 -5.10 -8.24 2.85
C THR A 154 -4.70 -9.71 2.98
N ILE A 155 -3.54 -9.99 3.61
CA ILE A 155 -3.08 -11.37 3.88
C ILE A 155 -4.09 -12.19 4.69
N ARG A 156 -4.92 -11.53 5.50
CA ARG A 156 -5.94 -12.21 6.33
C ARG A 156 -7.15 -12.66 5.54
N LEU A 157 -7.31 -12.21 4.29
CA LEU A 157 -8.34 -12.72 3.37
C LEU A 157 -7.95 -14.10 2.82
N THR A 158 -6.66 -14.35 2.63
CA THR A 158 -6.15 -15.58 2.00
C THR A 158 -5.55 -16.56 3.00
N ASN A 159 -5.15 -16.09 4.18
CA ASN A 159 -4.43 -16.88 5.17
C ASN A 159 -4.95 -16.56 6.57
N ASN A 160 -5.03 -17.57 7.43
CA ASN A 160 -5.34 -17.34 8.83
C ASN A 160 -4.11 -16.83 9.60
N VAL A 161 -3.82 -15.53 9.48
CA VAL A 161 -2.75 -14.84 10.21
C VAL A 161 -3.35 -14.20 11.47
N GLU A 162 -2.88 -14.66 12.62
CA GLU A 162 -3.24 -14.12 13.93
C GLU A 162 -2.44 -12.86 14.27
N PHE A 163 -3.04 -11.98 15.07
CA PHE A 163 -2.32 -10.85 15.64
C PHE A 163 -1.47 -11.27 16.86
N PRO A 164 -0.34 -10.60 17.15
CA PRO A 164 0.30 -9.60 16.30
C PRO A 164 1.22 -10.23 15.24
N PHE A 165 1.34 -9.59 14.08
CA PHE A 165 2.29 -9.97 13.03
C PHE A 165 3.07 -8.76 12.51
N LEU A 166 4.28 -9.00 12.00
CA LEU A 166 5.11 -7.97 11.39
C LEU A 166 4.74 -7.87 9.91
N VAL A 167 4.58 -6.66 9.38
CA VAL A 167 4.35 -6.42 7.96
C VAL A 167 5.43 -5.51 7.37
N LEU A 168 5.89 -5.88 6.18
CA LEU A 168 6.70 -5.05 5.30
C LEU A 168 5.89 -4.75 4.03
N LEU A 169 5.46 -3.49 3.91
CA LEU A 169 4.73 -3.02 2.75
C LEU A 169 5.68 -2.26 1.82
N ILE A 170 5.82 -2.74 0.59
CA ILE A 170 6.68 -2.15 -0.42
C ILE A 170 5.90 -1.99 -1.72
N SER A 171 5.80 -0.74 -2.19
CA SER A 171 5.18 -0.38 -3.45
C SER A 171 6.02 0.66 -4.22
N GLY A 172 5.48 1.14 -5.33
CA GLY A 172 6.03 2.28 -6.08
C GLY A 172 6.19 3.53 -5.22
N GLY A 173 5.23 3.79 -4.30
CA GLY A 173 5.16 5.01 -3.51
C GLY A 173 5.42 4.83 -2.01
N HIS A 174 5.47 3.60 -1.50
CA HIS A 174 5.59 3.35 -0.07
C HIS A 174 6.65 2.28 0.25
N CYS A 175 7.31 2.45 1.39
CA CYS A 175 8.12 1.42 2.02
C CYS A 175 8.02 1.60 3.53
N LEU A 176 7.37 0.67 4.21
CA LEU A 176 7.18 0.74 5.66
C LEU A 176 7.23 -0.64 6.32
N LEU A 177 7.66 -0.63 7.58
CA LEU A 177 7.64 -1.74 8.51
C LEU A 177 6.71 -1.39 9.66
N ALA A 178 5.72 -2.23 9.93
CA ALA A 178 4.81 -2.05 11.04
C ALA A 178 4.50 -3.38 11.74
N LEU A 179 4.30 -3.32 13.04
CA LEU A 179 3.69 -4.42 13.79
C LEU A 179 2.18 -4.21 13.80
N VAL A 180 1.45 -5.15 13.23
CA VAL A 180 -0.01 -5.16 13.21
C VAL A 180 -0.51 -5.89 14.45
N ARG A 181 -1.14 -5.17 15.38
CA ARG A 181 -1.65 -5.69 16.66
C ARG A 181 -3.16 -5.93 16.65
N GLY A 182 -3.85 -5.31 15.71
CA GLY A 182 -5.30 -5.41 15.52
C GLY A 182 -5.74 -4.78 14.21
N VAL A 183 -7.04 -4.83 13.92
CA VAL A 183 -7.63 -4.29 12.68
C VAL A 183 -7.39 -2.78 12.50
N SER A 184 -7.27 -2.04 13.61
CA SER A 184 -6.97 -0.60 13.60
C SER A 184 -5.85 -0.24 14.59
N ASP A 185 -5.04 -1.22 14.97
CA ASP A 185 -3.93 -1.03 15.90
C ASP A 185 -2.61 -1.43 15.24
N PHE A 186 -1.86 -0.41 14.82
CA PHE A 186 -0.61 -0.53 14.11
C PHE A 186 0.50 0.22 14.86
N LEU A 187 1.64 -0.44 15.07
CA LEU A 187 2.85 0.19 15.55
C LEU A 187 3.84 0.33 14.39
N LEU A 188 4.01 1.55 13.89
CA LEU A 188 5.00 1.85 12.85
C LEU A 188 6.42 1.71 13.44
N LEU A 189 7.23 0.83 12.86
CA LEU A 189 8.61 0.56 13.28
C LEU A 189 9.63 1.31 12.42
N GLY A 190 9.32 1.49 11.13
CA GLY A 190 10.16 2.25 10.22
C GLY A 190 9.43 2.57 8.91
N LYS A 191 9.86 3.64 8.26
CA LYS A 191 9.37 4.02 6.92
C LYS A 191 10.50 4.57 6.07
N SER A 192 10.30 4.67 4.76
CA SER A 192 11.24 5.44 3.94
C SER A 192 11.22 6.91 4.37
N LEU A 193 12.41 7.48 4.56
CA LEU A 193 12.61 8.89 4.88
C LEU A 193 12.62 9.78 3.63
N ASP A 194 12.81 9.17 2.45
CA ASP A 194 12.91 9.87 1.17
C ASP A 194 11.96 9.26 0.12
N ILE A 195 12.48 8.61 -0.91
CA ILE A 195 11.70 7.97 -1.97
C ILE A 195 11.46 6.49 -1.63
N ALA A 196 10.44 5.89 -2.23
CA ALA A 196 10.21 4.45 -2.12
C ALA A 196 11.19 3.67 -3.04
N PRO A 197 11.45 2.38 -2.77
CA PRO A 197 12.34 1.58 -3.61
C PRO A 197 11.78 1.43 -5.03
N GLY A 198 10.46 1.31 -5.21
CA GLY A 198 9.86 1.25 -6.54
C GLY A 198 10.13 2.53 -7.36
N ASP A 199 9.87 3.71 -6.80
CA ASP A 199 10.21 4.99 -7.44
C ASP A 199 11.71 5.14 -7.73
N MET A 200 12.58 4.69 -6.82
CA MET A 200 14.03 4.69 -7.05
C MET A 200 14.41 3.80 -8.24
N LEU A 201 13.88 2.57 -8.31
CA LEU A 201 14.13 1.66 -9.42
C LEU A 201 13.58 2.20 -10.74
N ASP A 202 12.41 2.84 -10.73
CA ASP A 202 11.83 3.48 -11.92
C ASP A 202 12.69 4.65 -12.41
N LYS A 203 13.26 5.45 -11.50
CA LYS A 203 14.20 6.51 -11.83
C LYS A 203 15.50 5.97 -12.41
N VAL A 204 16.05 4.91 -11.84
CA VAL A 204 17.27 4.26 -12.39
C VAL A 204 16.99 3.65 -13.76
N ALA A 205 15.86 2.97 -13.96
CA ALA A 205 15.45 2.44 -15.26
C ALA A 205 15.32 3.54 -16.32
N ARG A 206 14.76 4.69 -15.95
CA ARG A 206 14.67 5.87 -16.82
C ARG A 206 16.06 6.41 -17.15
N ARG A 207 16.96 6.48 -16.16
CA ARG A 207 18.33 7.00 -16.32
C ARG A 207 19.19 6.11 -17.23
N LEU A 208 18.98 4.79 -17.17
CA LEU A 208 19.58 3.79 -18.05
C LEU A 208 18.93 3.73 -19.45
N SER A 209 17.94 4.58 -19.73
CA SER A 209 17.23 4.59 -21.02
C SER A 209 16.58 3.26 -21.38
N LEU A 210 16.15 2.46 -20.39
CA LEU A 210 15.66 1.09 -20.62
C LEU A 210 14.42 1.00 -21.52
N ARG A 211 13.67 2.10 -21.66
CA ARG A 211 12.57 2.17 -22.64
C ARG A 211 13.00 2.00 -24.09
N LYS A 212 14.25 2.33 -24.40
CA LYS A 212 14.83 2.12 -25.73
C LYS A 212 15.45 0.73 -25.87
N HIS A 213 15.57 -0.01 -24.77
CA HIS A 213 16.08 -1.37 -24.79
C HIS A 213 15.10 -2.30 -25.51
N PRO A 214 15.56 -3.13 -26.47
CA PRO A 214 14.69 -4.00 -27.26
C PRO A 214 13.76 -4.87 -26.40
N GLU A 215 14.31 -5.41 -25.30
CA GLU A 215 13.59 -6.32 -24.41
C GLU A 215 12.73 -5.60 -23.33
N CYS A 216 12.92 -4.30 -23.11
CA CYS A 216 12.32 -3.60 -21.95
C CYS A 216 11.40 -2.44 -22.31
N SER A 217 11.20 -2.17 -23.61
CA SER A 217 10.45 -1.02 -24.11
C SER A 217 9.01 -0.91 -23.60
N THR A 218 8.37 -2.04 -23.30
CA THR A 218 6.99 -2.14 -22.81
C THR A 218 6.89 -2.41 -21.30
N MET A 219 8.02 -2.47 -20.59
CA MET A 219 8.06 -2.80 -19.16
C MET A 219 8.04 -1.54 -18.29
N SER A 220 7.38 -1.63 -17.13
CA SER A 220 7.59 -0.67 -16.03
C SER A 220 9.04 -0.71 -15.56
N GLY A 221 9.55 0.38 -14.98
CA GLY A 221 10.97 0.51 -14.65
C GLY A 221 11.50 -0.57 -13.70
N GLY A 222 10.78 -0.84 -12.60
CA GLY A 222 11.13 -1.94 -11.69
C GLY A 222 11.22 -3.31 -12.39
N LYS A 223 10.27 -3.62 -13.29
CA LYS A 223 10.24 -4.86 -14.08
C LYS A 223 11.38 -4.93 -15.10
N ALA A 224 11.70 -3.81 -15.74
CA ALA A 224 12.84 -3.70 -16.65
C ALA A 224 14.17 -3.94 -15.93
N ILE A 225 14.34 -3.38 -14.72
CA ILE A 225 15.52 -3.61 -13.89
C ILE A 225 15.63 -5.09 -13.51
N GLU A 226 14.55 -5.70 -13.01
CA GLU A 226 14.54 -7.12 -12.67
C GLU A 226 14.86 -8.02 -13.87
N HIS A 227 14.32 -7.70 -15.04
CA HIS A 227 14.56 -8.45 -16.27
C HIS A 227 16.04 -8.43 -16.67
N LEU A 228 16.64 -7.23 -16.74
CA LEU A 228 18.06 -7.08 -17.10
C LEU A 228 19.02 -7.59 -16.03
N ALA A 229 18.66 -7.46 -14.76
CA ALA A 229 19.47 -7.92 -13.64
C ALA A 229 19.80 -9.43 -13.71
N LYS A 230 18.94 -10.24 -14.35
CA LYS A 230 19.18 -11.67 -14.57
C LYS A 230 20.41 -11.95 -15.44
N GLN A 231 20.80 -11.01 -16.29
CA GLN A 231 21.91 -11.12 -17.23
C GLN A 231 23.17 -10.41 -16.73
N GLY A 232 23.08 -9.68 -15.61
CA GLY A 232 24.18 -8.86 -15.08
C GLY A 232 24.90 -9.47 -13.89
N ASN A 233 26.11 -8.99 -13.65
CA ASN A 233 26.91 -9.30 -12.48
C ASN A 233 26.65 -8.30 -11.35
N LYS A 234 25.89 -8.74 -10.34
CA LYS A 234 25.57 -7.95 -9.13
C LYS A 234 26.77 -7.49 -8.30
N LEU A 235 27.96 -8.06 -8.53
CA LEU A 235 29.19 -7.74 -7.80
C LEU A 235 30.13 -6.81 -8.58
N LEU A 236 29.79 -6.43 -9.81
CA LEU A 236 30.66 -5.59 -10.64
C LEU A 236 30.84 -4.18 -10.06
N PHE A 237 29.81 -3.65 -9.41
CA PHE A 237 29.81 -2.33 -8.78
C PHE A 237 29.71 -2.45 -7.26
N ASP A 238 30.68 -1.90 -6.52
CA ASP A 238 30.65 -1.84 -5.03
C ASP A 238 29.63 -0.79 -4.55
N LEU A 239 28.36 -1.19 -4.53
CA LEU A 239 27.27 -0.39 -3.99
C LEU A 239 27.02 -0.78 -2.52
N LYS A 240 27.24 0.17 -1.62
CA LYS A 240 27.02 -0.05 -0.18
C LYS A 240 25.58 0.25 0.21
N PRO A 241 24.90 -0.62 0.98
CA PRO A 241 23.57 -0.33 1.49
C PRO A 241 23.57 0.96 2.34
N PRO A 242 22.59 1.84 2.14
CA PRO A 242 22.50 3.10 2.89
C PRO A 242 22.18 2.86 4.37
N MET A 243 22.34 3.91 5.18
CA MET A 243 21.95 3.91 6.59
C MET A 243 22.60 2.82 7.47
N HIS A 244 23.78 2.30 7.11
CA HIS A 244 24.44 1.23 7.88
C HIS A 244 24.68 1.58 9.37
N ARG A 245 24.92 2.87 9.69
CA ARG A 245 25.14 3.36 11.06
C ARG A 245 23.85 3.71 11.82
N ALA A 246 22.69 3.71 11.16
CA ALA A 246 21.45 4.19 11.75
C ALA A 246 20.80 3.12 12.65
N LYS A 247 20.49 3.49 13.90
CA LYS A 247 19.95 2.58 14.93
C LYS A 247 18.42 2.42 14.89
N ASN A 248 17.73 3.04 13.94
CA ASN A 248 16.28 2.86 13.67
C ASN A 248 16.02 1.75 12.63
N CYS A 249 14.75 1.56 12.25
CA CYS A 249 14.31 0.63 11.19
C CYS A 249 13.88 1.35 9.90
N ASP A 250 14.09 2.67 9.82
CA ASP A 250 13.72 3.49 8.67
C ASP A 250 14.52 3.14 7.40
N PHE A 251 14.01 3.50 6.23
CA PHE A 251 14.67 3.27 4.95
C PHE A 251 15.10 4.60 4.31
N SER A 252 16.00 4.54 3.33
CA SER A 252 16.43 5.66 2.50
C SER A 252 16.98 5.07 1.22
N PHE A 253 16.56 5.60 0.08
CA PHE A 253 16.90 5.09 -1.25
C PHE A 253 17.47 6.18 -2.16
N SER A 254 17.25 7.47 -1.85
CA SER A 254 17.81 8.59 -2.63
C SER A 254 19.34 8.59 -2.65
N GLY A 255 19.99 8.20 -1.54
CA GLY A 255 21.44 8.07 -1.48
C GLY A 255 21.98 7.02 -2.46
N LEU A 256 21.30 5.88 -2.55
CA LEU A 256 21.65 4.81 -3.50
C LEU A 256 21.41 5.27 -4.95
N GLN A 257 20.28 5.91 -5.22
CA GLN A 257 19.98 6.49 -6.54
C GLN A 257 21.12 7.43 -7.00
N ASN A 258 21.54 8.36 -6.14
CA ASN A 258 22.60 9.32 -6.46
C ASN A 258 23.95 8.67 -6.78
N VAL A 259 24.28 7.56 -6.10
CA VAL A 259 25.51 6.81 -6.38
C VAL A 259 25.40 6.11 -7.74
N VAL A 260 24.26 5.48 -8.03
CA VAL A 260 24.01 4.84 -9.32
C VAL A 260 24.03 5.85 -10.46
N ASP A 261 23.41 7.02 -10.29
CA ASP A 261 23.41 8.08 -11.30
C ASP A 261 24.83 8.58 -11.63
N LYS A 262 25.74 8.60 -10.64
CA LYS A 262 27.15 8.92 -10.85
C LYS A 262 27.89 7.83 -11.62
N ILE A 263 27.63 6.56 -11.30
CA ILE A 263 28.20 5.42 -12.03
C ILE A 263 27.76 5.46 -13.50
N ILE A 264 26.48 5.68 -13.76
CA ILE A 264 25.93 5.79 -15.12
C ILE A 264 26.64 6.93 -15.87
N LYS A 265 26.73 8.13 -15.29
CA LYS A 265 27.43 9.27 -15.92
C LYS A 265 28.90 8.96 -16.25
N GLN A 266 29.59 8.27 -15.35
CA GLN A 266 30.98 7.90 -15.56
C GLN A 266 31.12 6.88 -16.70
N LYS A 267 30.24 5.88 -16.76
CA LYS A 267 30.22 4.89 -17.84
C LYS A 267 29.85 5.47 -19.20
N GLU A 268 28.92 6.42 -19.24
CA GLU A 268 28.60 7.15 -20.47
C GLU A 268 29.82 7.88 -21.01
N LYS A 269 30.61 8.53 -20.14
CA LYS A 269 31.85 9.21 -20.53
C LYS A 269 32.93 8.23 -21.01
N GLU A 270 33.05 7.07 -20.38
CA GLU A 270 34.02 6.03 -20.77
C GLU A 270 33.68 5.39 -22.12
N GLU A 271 32.39 5.14 -22.38
CA GLU A 271 31.90 4.58 -23.65
C GLU A 271 31.73 5.65 -24.75
N GLY A 272 31.83 6.94 -24.40
CA GLY A 272 31.65 8.04 -25.36
C GLY A 272 30.20 8.20 -25.85
N ILE A 273 29.23 7.76 -25.04
CA ILE A 273 27.81 7.79 -25.40
C ILE A 273 27.07 8.97 -24.75
N GLU A 274 26.03 9.44 -25.41
CA GLU A 274 25.18 10.51 -24.90
C GLU A 274 24.02 9.99 -24.04
N VAL A 275 23.50 10.85 -23.16
CA VAL A 275 22.31 10.54 -22.35
C VAL A 275 21.15 10.17 -23.28
N GLY A 276 20.55 9.01 -23.04
CA GLY A 276 19.50 8.48 -23.90
C GLY A 276 19.94 7.32 -24.79
N GLN A 277 21.22 6.95 -24.78
CA GLN A 277 21.71 5.71 -25.37
C GLN A 277 21.77 4.60 -24.30
N ILE A 278 21.81 3.34 -24.76
CA ILE A 278 21.88 2.17 -23.87
C ILE A 278 23.35 1.91 -23.56
N LEU A 279 23.69 1.85 -22.28
CA LEU A 279 25.01 1.47 -21.81
C LEU A 279 25.27 -0.02 -22.01
N SER A 280 26.50 -0.38 -22.38
CA SER A 280 26.92 -1.79 -22.42
C SER A 280 26.82 -2.47 -21.04
N SER A 281 27.07 -1.70 -19.98
CA SER A 281 27.02 -2.13 -18.57
C SER A 281 25.63 -2.03 -17.94
N ALA A 282 24.56 -1.79 -18.72
CA ALA A 282 23.21 -1.60 -18.17
C ALA A 282 22.71 -2.81 -17.36
N ALA A 283 22.98 -4.04 -17.83
CA ALA A 283 22.59 -5.26 -17.11
C ALA A 283 23.31 -5.39 -15.76
N ASP A 284 24.61 -5.09 -15.71
CA ASP A 284 25.40 -5.13 -14.49
C ASP A 284 24.96 -4.05 -13.48
N ILE A 285 24.65 -2.84 -13.96
CA ILE A 285 24.11 -1.76 -13.12
C ILE A 285 22.75 -2.17 -12.56
N ALA A 286 21.87 -2.74 -13.38
CA ALA A 286 20.57 -3.26 -12.97
C ALA A 286 20.70 -4.35 -11.89
N ALA A 287 21.62 -5.30 -12.08
CA ALA A 287 21.91 -6.36 -11.12
C ALA A 287 22.44 -5.81 -9.78
N ALA A 288 23.39 -4.87 -9.83
CA ALA A 288 23.99 -4.27 -8.64
C ALA A 288 22.98 -3.43 -7.84
N VAL A 289 22.15 -2.62 -8.52
CA VAL A 289 21.13 -1.80 -7.84
C VAL A 289 20.03 -2.66 -7.23
N GLN A 290 19.55 -3.69 -7.94
CA GLN A 290 18.52 -4.60 -7.41
C GLN A 290 19.05 -5.34 -6.18
N HIS A 291 20.27 -5.87 -6.26
CA HIS A 291 20.91 -6.58 -5.15
C HIS A 291 21.10 -5.68 -3.93
N THR A 292 21.59 -4.46 -4.11
CA THR A 292 21.83 -3.51 -3.02
C THR A 292 20.54 -3.07 -2.36
N THR A 293 19.49 -2.85 -3.17
CA THR A 293 18.14 -2.51 -2.69
C THR A 293 17.58 -3.64 -1.82
N ALA A 294 17.65 -4.88 -2.30
CA ALA A 294 17.22 -6.06 -1.55
C ALA A 294 18.01 -6.23 -0.24
N CYS A 295 19.34 -6.06 -0.29
CA CYS A 295 20.19 -6.12 0.90
C CYS A 295 19.84 -5.05 1.93
N HIS A 296 19.58 -3.82 1.47
CA HIS A 296 19.15 -2.73 2.34
C HIS A 296 17.84 -3.10 3.03
N ILE A 297 16.83 -3.49 2.25
CA ILE A 297 15.52 -3.85 2.78
C ILE A 297 15.65 -4.98 3.80
N ALA A 298 16.32 -6.08 3.46
CA ALA A 298 16.53 -7.22 4.35
C ALA A 298 17.21 -6.83 5.67
N LYS A 299 18.24 -5.96 5.62
CA LYS A 299 18.93 -5.46 6.82
C LYS A 299 18.00 -4.68 7.74
N ARG A 300 17.14 -3.81 7.20
CA ARG A 300 16.21 -3.00 8.02
C ARG A 300 15.06 -3.85 8.57
N THR A 301 14.56 -4.80 7.79
CA THR A 301 13.57 -5.79 8.25
C THR A 301 14.13 -6.64 9.38
N HIS A 302 15.36 -7.15 9.24
CA HIS A 302 16.00 -7.92 10.30
C HIS A 302 16.14 -7.11 11.60
N ARG A 303 16.48 -5.82 11.51
CA ARG A 303 16.51 -4.94 12.70
C ARG A 303 15.13 -4.82 13.37
N ALA A 304 14.05 -4.70 12.60
CA ALA A 304 12.70 -4.65 13.14
C ALA A 304 12.31 -5.97 13.83
N ILE A 305 12.67 -7.11 13.25
CA ILE A 305 12.49 -8.43 13.86
C ILE A 305 13.20 -8.50 15.22
N LEU A 306 14.49 -8.13 15.26
CA LEU A 306 15.27 -8.13 16.50
C LEU A 306 14.69 -7.19 17.55
N PHE A 307 14.22 -6.00 17.14
CA PHE A 307 13.56 -5.06 18.03
C PHE A 307 12.28 -5.67 18.64
N CYS A 308 11.43 -6.29 17.82
CA CYS A 308 10.21 -6.93 18.29
C CYS A 308 10.51 -8.10 19.25
N GLN A 309 11.52 -8.91 18.96
CA GLN A 309 11.95 -10.01 19.83
C GLN A 309 12.46 -9.49 21.19
N GLN A 310 13.34 -8.48 21.19
CA GLN A 310 13.88 -7.89 22.43
C GLN A 310 12.81 -7.23 23.29
N ARG A 311 11.75 -6.71 22.68
CA ARG A 311 10.64 -6.04 23.38
C ARG A 311 9.49 -6.98 23.73
N GLY A 312 9.57 -8.27 23.37
CA GLY A 312 8.48 -9.23 23.59
C GLY A 312 7.21 -8.88 22.81
N LEU A 313 7.33 -8.20 21.66
CA LEU A 313 6.20 -7.76 20.84
C LEU A 313 5.69 -8.84 19.87
N LEU A 314 6.48 -9.88 19.62
CA LEU A 314 6.12 -11.04 18.82
C LEU A 314 6.40 -12.31 19.63
N ALA A 315 5.50 -13.29 19.54
CA ALA A 315 5.71 -14.59 20.14
C ALA A 315 6.89 -15.30 19.45
N GLN A 316 7.84 -15.85 20.23
CA GLN A 316 9.03 -16.49 19.67
C GLN A 316 8.74 -17.76 18.87
N THR A 317 7.59 -18.39 19.10
CA THR A 317 7.20 -19.67 18.47
C THR A 317 6.42 -19.50 17.18
N ASN A 318 5.68 -18.41 17.00
CA ASN A 318 4.74 -18.20 15.89
C ASN A 318 4.86 -16.81 15.23
N ALA A 319 6.06 -16.23 15.21
CA ALA A 319 6.27 -14.92 14.58
C ALA A 319 6.05 -15.00 13.06
N VAL A 320 5.16 -14.16 12.55
CA VAL A 320 4.87 -14.05 11.12
C VAL A 320 5.41 -12.73 10.58
N LEU A 321 6.22 -12.81 9.52
CA LEU A 321 6.53 -11.66 8.65
C LEU A 321 5.68 -11.78 7.40
N VAL A 322 4.81 -10.80 7.19
CA VAL A 322 4.06 -10.60 5.97
C VAL A 322 4.81 -9.61 5.11
N TRP A 323 5.07 -9.97 3.86
CA TRP A 323 5.66 -9.07 2.89
C TRP A 323 4.70 -8.93 1.72
N GLN A 324 4.43 -7.69 1.31
CA GLN A 324 3.60 -7.41 0.14
C GLN A 324 4.39 -6.57 -0.87
N LEU A 325 4.60 -7.15 -2.05
CA LEU A 325 4.92 -6.44 -3.30
C LEU A 325 3.64 -6.40 -4.13
N ASN A 326 3.44 -5.31 -4.89
CA ASN A 326 2.29 -5.11 -5.77
C ASN A 326 1.73 -6.42 -6.36
N GLY A 327 0.55 -6.84 -5.86
CA GLY A 327 -0.24 -7.94 -6.39
C GLY A 327 0.21 -9.37 -6.08
N SER A 328 1.30 -9.60 -5.34
CA SER A 328 1.71 -10.96 -4.95
C SER A 328 2.03 -11.05 -3.45
N ALA A 329 1.15 -11.72 -2.71
CA ALA A 329 1.43 -12.16 -1.36
C ALA A 329 2.42 -13.33 -1.44
N ILE A 330 3.61 -13.16 -0.88
CA ILE A 330 4.58 -14.24 -0.72
C ILE A 330 4.52 -14.71 0.74
N GLN A 331 4.55 -16.04 0.91
CA GLN A 331 4.30 -16.77 2.14
C GLN A 331 5.20 -16.37 3.34
N PRO A 332 4.78 -16.69 4.58
CA PRO A 332 5.63 -16.58 5.76
C PRO A 332 6.92 -17.38 5.59
N VAL A 333 8.07 -16.71 5.66
CA VAL A 333 9.38 -17.37 5.68
C VAL A 333 10.02 -17.13 7.04
N TRP A 334 10.15 -18.20 7.84
CA TRP A 334 11.22 -18.29 8.84
C TRP A 334 11.71 -19.73 8.96
N PRO A 335 13.03 -19.98 9.01
CA PRO A 335 13.56 -21.32 9.21
C PRO A 335 13.22 -21.82 10.62
N LYS A 336 12.73 -23.05 10.72
CA LYS A 336 12.70 -23.78 12.00
C LYS A 336 14.13 -23.75 12.57
N LYS A 337 14.27 -23.40 13.86
CA LYS A 337 15.50 -23.70 14.60
C LYS A 337 15.76 -25.20 14.43
N GLU A 338 16.88 -25.57 13.81
CA GLU A 338 17.44 -26.90 14.01
C GLU A 338 17.67 -27.06 15.52
N PRO A 339 17.24 -28.18 16.14
CA PRO A 339 17.51 -28.41 17.54
C PRO A 339 19.02 -28.43 17.75
N GLU A 340 19.48 -27.68 18.75
CA GLU A 340 20.84 -27.73 19.25
C GLU A 340 21.26 -29.19 19.40
N ALA A 341 22.32 -29.58 18.69
CA ALA A 341 22.98 -30.83 18.91
C ALA A 341 23.42 -30.86 20.39
N ALA A 342 22.71 -31.66 21.19
CA ALA A 342 23.13 -31.99 22.53
C ALA A 342 24.54 -32.59 22.42
N SER A 343 25.52 -31.83 22.90
CA SER A 343 26.83 -32.37 23.23
C SER A 343 26.64 -33.27 24.44
N SER A 344 26.63 -34.57 24.19
CA SER A 344 26.74 -35.59 25.22
C SER A 344 27.82 -36.58 24.82
N HIS A 345 28.92 -36.49 25.56
CA HIS A 345 30.08 -37.38 25.69
C HIS A 345 31.19 -37.34 24.63
#